data_AF-A0A536QVK5-F1
#
_entry.id   AF-A0A536QVK5-F1
#
_cell.length_a   1.000
_cell.length_b   1.000
_cell.length_c   1.000
_cell.angle_alpha   90.00
_cell.angle_beta   90.00
_cell.angle_gamma   90.00
#
_symmetry.space_group_name_H-M   'P 1'
#
loop_
_entity.id
_entity.type
_entity.pdbx_description
1 polymer ?
#
loop_
_entity_poly.entity_id
_entity_poly.type
_entity_poly.pdbx_seq_one_letter_code
_entity_poly.pdbx_strand_id
1 'polypeptide(L)'
;MTRRLAEEHGEDYWRTIIRAGGQAWLDIAATPDEDFYEHRLGKLRVPMLVVHGADDPRTEPGELDRIHREVPTARIEMIERGGHSPHSATATAAQVTAIVERFLVSLSDR
;
A
#
# COMPACT_ATOMS: atom_id res chain seq x y z
N MET A 1 21.21 -13.19 0.89
CA MET A 1 20.58 -11.87 0.72
C MET A 1 21.57 -10.81 0.26
N THR A 2 22.71 -10.64 0.96
CA THR A 2 23.74 -9.63 0.64
C THR A 2 24.33 -9.73 -0.77
N ARG A 3 24.53 -10.94 -1.31
CA ARG A 3 25.06 -11.15 -2.68
C ARG A 3 24.18 -10.53 -3.78
N ARG A 4 22.86 -10.76 -3.73
CA ARG A 4 21.93 -10.17 -4.72
C ARG A 4 21.94 -8.65 -4.67
N LEU A 5 21.93 -8.08 -3.47
CA LEU A 5 21.94 -6.63 -3.30
C LEU A 5 23.21 -6.00 -3.88
N ALA A 6 24.37 -6.64 -3.72
CA ALA A 6 25.60 -6.21 -4.36
C ALA A 6 25.56 -6.37 -5.89
N GLU A 7 24.98 -7.46 -6.41
CA GLU A 7 24.80 -7.67 -7.86
C GLU A 7 23.86 -6.63 -8.49
N GLU A 8 22.76 -6.29 -7.81
CA GLU A 8 21.72 -5.39 -8.33
C GLU A 8 22.04 -3.90 -8.11
N HIS A 9 22.78 -3.56 -7.06
CA HIS A 9 23.00 -2.18 -6.63
C HIS A 9 24.47 -1.78 -6.46
N GLY A 10 25.42 -2.70 -6.70
CA GLY A 10 26.87 -2.48 -6.59
C GLY A 10 27.43 -2.74 -5.19
N GLU A 11 28.63 -3.34 -5.15
CA GLU A 11 29.34 -3.76 -3.91
C GLU A 11 29.52 -2.63 -2.89
N ASP A 12 29.76 -1.41 -3.38
CA ASP A 12 30.05 -0.24 -2.53
C ASP A 12 28.80 0.54 -2.13
N TYR A 13 27.65 0.31 -2.78
CA TYR A 13 26.48 1.19 -2.67
C TYR A 13 25.26 0.53 -2.03
N TRP A 14 25.12 -0.80 -2.11
CA TRP A 14 23.93 -1.48 -1.59
C TRP A 14 23.68 -1.23 -0.08
N ARG A 15 24.74 -1.04 0.71
CA ARG A 15 24.64 -0.71 2.15
C ARG A 15 24.01 0.66 2.39
N THR A 16 24.27 1.62 1.50
CA THR A 16 23.64 2.95 1.54
C THR A 16 22.15 2.84 1.32
N ILE A 17 21.69 2.00 0.39
CA ILE A 17 20.26 1.76 0.13
C ILE A 17 19.57 1.19 1.37
N ILE A 18 20.16 0.19 2.03
CA ILE A 18 19.61 -0.39 3.26
C ILE A 18 19.55 0.66 4.37
N ARG A 19 20.61 1.46 4.54
CA ARG A 19 20.62 2.55 5.54
C ARG A 19 19.57 3.62 5.24
N ALA A 20 19.46 4.05 4.00
CA ALA A 20 18.50 5.05 3.57
C ALA A 20 17.06 4.56 3.78
N GLY A 21 16.76 3.31 3.42
CA GLY A 21 15.47 2.70 3.68
C GLY A 21 15.15 2.63 5.17
N GLY A 22 16.11 2.23 6.01
CA GLY A 22 15.95 2.21 7.45
C GLY A 22 15.71 3.60 8.05
N GLN A 23 16.45 4.62 7.60
CA GLN A 23 16.28 5.99 8.06
C GLN A 23 14.89 6.53 7.67
N ALA A 24 14.43 6.27 6.45
CA ALA A 24 13.10 6.69 6.02
C ALA A 24 11.99 6.13 6.93
N TRP A 25 12.09 4.85 7.32
CA TRP A 25 11.14 4.26 8.27
C TRP A 25 11.18 4.91 9.65
N LEU A 26 12.36 5.29 10.14
CA LEU A 26 12.49 6.02 11.40
C LEU A 26 11.89 7.42 11.31
N ASP A 27 12.11 8.11 10.19
CA ASP A 27 11.56 9.45 9.97
C ASP A 27 10.03 9.41 9.90
N ILE A 28 9.46 8.42 9.20
CA ILE A 28 8.00 8.18 9.16
C ILE A 28 7.43 7.98 10.56
N ALA A 29 8.04 7.07 11.32
CA ALA A 29 7.60 6.77 12.68
C ALA A 29 7.72 7.98 13.63
N ALA A 30 8.62 8.92 13.34
CA ALA A 30 8.79 10.14 14.11
C ALA A 30 7.74 11.23 13.77
N THR A 31 7.01 11.10 12.66
CA THR A 31 6.01 12.09 12.21
C THR A 31 4.64 11.44 11.97
N PRO A 32 4.00 10.87 13.01
CA PRO A 32 2.77 10.08 12.84
C PRO A 32 1.57 10.89 12.36
N ASP A 33 1.59 12.21 12.57
CA ASP A 33 0.52 13.11 12.14
C ASP A 33 0.78 13.75 10.76
N GLU A 34 2.01 13.67 10.25
CA GLU A 34 2.36 14.17 8.92
C GLU A 34 2.08 13.08 7.88
N ASP A 35 1.56 13.47 6.72
CA ASP A 35 1.52 12.56 5.58
C ASP A 35 2.35 13.07 4.41
N PHE A 36 2.93 12.14 3.66
CA PHE A 36 3.74 12.45 2.47
C PHE A 36 2.97 13.11 1.33
N TYR A 37 1.64 13.20 1.44
CA TYR A 37 0.75 13.71 0.41
C TYR A 37 0.18 15.10 0.75
N GLU A 38 0.73 15.78 1.77
CA GLU A 38 0.33 17.13 2.21
C GLU A 38 -1.16 17.22 2.61
N HIS A 39 -1.72 16.19 3.23
CA HIS A 39 -3.14 16.10 3.62
C HIS A 39 -4.11 16.27 2.43
N ARG A 40 -3.70 15.82 1.23
CA ARG A 40 -4.49 15.98 0.00
C ARG A 40 -5.36 14.77 -0.34
N LEU A 41 -5.37 13.72 0.48
CA LEU A 41 -6.19 12.53 0.23
C LEU A 41 -7.68 12.90 0.04
N GLY A 42 -8.25 13.74 0.90
CA GLY A 42 -9.62 14.25 0.74
C GLY A 42 -9.87 15.18 -0.48
N LYS A 43 -8.85 15.52 -1.27
CA LYS A 43 -9.01 16.26 -2.54
C LYS A 43 -9.27 15.34 -3.73
N LEU A 44 -9.11 14.03 -3.58
CA LEU A 44 -9.39 13.08 -4.65
C LEU A 44 -10.89 13.11 -5.01
N ARG A 45 -11.17 13.14 -6.31
CA ARG A 45 -12.53 13.15 -6.88
C ARG A 45 -12.79 12.00 -7.84
N VAL A 46 -11.79 11.13 -8.02
CA VAL A 46 -11.87 9.96 -8.87
C VAL A 46 -12.51 8.80 -8.11
N PRO A 47 -13.20 7.87 -8.79
CA PRO A 47 -13.57 6.60 -8.19
C PRO A 47 -12.32 5.90 -7.63
N MET A 48 -12.40 5.46 -6.37
CA MET A 48 -11.28 4.85 -5.66
C MET A 48 -11.65 3.46 -5.17
N LEU A 49 -10.77 2.50 -5.45
CA LEU A 49 -10.77 1.17 -4.85
C LEU A 49 -9.46 0.97 -4.10
N VAL A 50 -9.55 0.52 -2.86
CA VAL A 50 -8.42 0.05 -2.04
C VAL A 50 -8.61 -1.44 -1.83
N VAL A 51 -7.63 -2.25 -2.24
CA VAL A 51 -7.62 -3.70 -2.00
C VAL A 51 -6.51 -4.00 -1.02
N HIS A 52 -6.86 -4.51 0.16
CA HIS A 52 -5.95 -4.59 1.30
C HIS A 52 -5.98 -5.97 1.96
N GLY A 53 -4.85 -6.46 2.46
CA GLY A 53 -4.82 -7.68 3.25
C GLY A 53 -5.22 -7.42 4.70
N ALA A 54 -6.15 -8.20 5.23
CA ALA A 54 -6.66 -8.02 6.60
C ALA A 54 -5.62 -8.25 7.70
N ASP A 55 -4.57 -9.01 7.38
CA ASP A 55 -3.48 -9.42 8.25
C ASP A 55 -2.14 -8.77 7.86
N ASP A 56 -2.17 -7.63 7.14
CA ASP A 56 -0.95 -6.89 6.82
C ASP A 56 -0.29 -6.35 8.10
N PRO A 57 0.91 -6.82 8.47
CA PRO A 57 1.60 -6.38 9.69
C PRO A 57 2.15 -4.94 9.58
N ARG A 58 2.06 -4.31 8.39
CA ARG A 58 2.56 -2.96 8.13
C ARG A 58 1.47 -1.91 8.19
N THR A 59 0.20 -2.29 8.30
CA THR A 59 -0.90 -1.32 8.38
C THR A 59 -0.86 -0.60 9.71
N GLU A 60 -0.81 0.72 9.66
CA GLU A 60 -0.82 1.53 10.86
C GLU A 60 -2.24 1.63 11.44
N PRO A 61 -2.38 1.71 12.77
CA PRO A 61 -3.69 1.92 13.39
C PRO A 61 -4.37 3.17 12.82
N GLY A 62 -5.61 3.01 12.32
CA GLY A 62 -6.40 4.10 11.79
C GLY A 62 -6.08 4.51 10.34
N GLU A 63 -5.14 3.86 9.67
CA GLU A 63 -4.80 4.15 8.26
C GLU A 63 -6.01 3.98 7.33
N LEU A 64 -6.71 2.85 7.42
CA LEU A 64 -7.92 2.60 6.64
C LEU A 64 -9.11 3.46 7.10
N ASP A 65 -9.22 3.75 8.40
CA ASP A 65 -10.25 4.64 8.94
C ASP A 65 -10.10 6.06 8.39
N ARG A 66 -8.85 6.49 8.18
CA ARG A 66 -8.54 7.78 7.54
C ARG A 66 -9.00 7.81 6.10
N ILE A 67 -8.78 6.75 5.32
CA ILE A 67 -9.30 6.65 3.95
C ILE A 67 -10.83 6.75 3.96
N HIS A 68 -11.51 6.01 4.84
CA HIS A 68 -12.97 6.06 4.96
C HIS A 68 -13.48 7.47 5.31
N ARG A 69 -12.78 8.18 6.21
CA ARG A 69 -13.12 9.54 6.64
C ARG A 69 -12.88 10.58 5.55
N GLU A 70 -11.74 10.54 4.87
CA GLU A 70 -11.33 11.57 3.91
C GLU A 70 -11.87 11.34 2.50
N VAL A 71 -12.10 10.08 2.11
CA VAL A 71 -12.68 9.71 0.82
C VAL A 71 -13.87 8.77 1.05
N PRO A 72 -15.03 9.27 1.52
CA PRO A 72 -16.19 8.43 1.86
C PRO A 72 -16.73 7.61 0.67
N THR A 73 -16.41 8.02 -0.56
CA THR A 73 -16.78 7.30 -1.79
C THR A 73 -15.80 6.18 -2.14
N ALA A 74 -14.69 6.03 -1.43
CA ALA A 74 -13.74 4.96 -1.66
C ALA A 74 -14.35 3.61 -1.27
N ARG A 75 -14.17 2.62 -2.14
CA ARG A 75 -14.48 1.23 -1.84
C ARG A 75 -13.23 0.58 -1.24
N ILE A 76 -13.36 -0.03 -0.07
CA ILE A 76 -12.26 -0.75 0.59
C ILE A 76 -12.65 -2.23 0.60
N GLU A 77 -11.82 -3.08 0.01
CA GLU A 77 -11.99 -4.53 -0.08
C GLU A 77 -10.87 -5.21 0.72
N MET A 78 -11.27 -5.90 1.79
CA MET A 78 -10.34 -6.63 2.65
C MET A 78 -10.22 -8.08 2.20
N ILE A 79 -8.99 -8.57 2.08
CA ILE A 79 -8.69 -9.96 1.76
C ILE A 79 -8.16 -10.64 3.01
N GLU A 80 -8.89 -11.64 3.50
CA GLU A 80 -8.41 -12.49 4.60
C GLU A 80 -7.14 -13.23 4.19
N ARG A 81 -6.12 -13.21 5.07
CA ARG A 81 -4.80 -13.81 4.79
C ARG A 81 -4.12 -13.23 3.55
N GLY A 82 -4.42 -11.97 3.23
CA GLY A 82 -3.84 -11.23 2.11
C GLY A 82 -2.46 -10.65 2.38
N GLY A 83 -2.10 -10.47 3.65
CA GLY A 83 -0.85 -9.82 4.05
C GLY A 83 -0.61 -8.47 3.34
N HIS A 84 0.66 -8.08 3.23
CA HIS A 84 1.02 -6.77 2.67
C HIS A 84 0.88 -6.65 1.14
N SER A 85 0.95 -7.77 0.42
CA SER A 85 0.98 -7.75 -1.04
C SER A 85 0.03 -8.82 -1.60
N PRO A 86 -1.29 -8.66 -1.35
CA PRO A 86 -2.28 -9.66 -1.74
C PRO A 86 -2.32 -9.90 -3.25
N HIS A 87 -1.88 -8.92 -4.05
CA HIS A 87 -1.80 -9.01 -5.50
C HIS A 87 -0.63 -9.87 -6.01
N SER A 88 0.43 -10.04 -5.21
CA SER A 88 1.62 -10.82 -5.60
C SER A 88 1.61 -12.26 -5.08
N ALA A 89 0.77 -12.56 -4.09
CA ALA A 89 0.73 -13.90 -3.50
C ALA A 89 -0.17 -14.84 -4.32
N THR A 90 0.33 -16.05 -4.62
CA THR A 90 -0.41 -17.07 -5.39
C THR A 90 -1.79 -17.38 -4.80
N ALA A 91 -1.92 -17.34 -3.47
CA ALA A 91 -3.16 -17.65 -2.77
C ALA A 91 -4.27 -16.60 -2.99
N THR A 92 -3.92 -15.35 -3.28
CA THR A 92 -4.85 -14.21 -3.27
C THR A 92 -4.85 -13.39 -4.55
N ALA A 93 -3.86 -13.55 -5.43
CA ALA A 93 -3.72 -12.76 -6.66
C ALA A 93 -4.96 -12.85 -7.56
N ALA A 94 -5.52 -14.05 -7.77
CA ALA A 94 -6.72 -14.22 -8.58
C ALA A 94 -7.95 -13.51 -7.98
N GLN A 95 -8.07 -13.49 -6.66
CA GLN A 95 -9.14 -12.76 -5.97
C GLN A 95 -8.98 -11.25 -6.14
N VAL A 96 -7.75 -10.72 -6.03
CA VAL A 96 -7.47 -9.31 -6.31
C VAL A 96 -7.88 -8.94 -7.73
N THR A 97 -7.47 -9.72 -8.73
CA THR A 97 -7.85 -9.49 -10.14
C THR A 97 -9.35 -9.41 -10.29
N ALA A 98 -10.10 -10.38 -9.74
CA ALA A 98 -11.55 -10.39 -9.84
C ALA A 98 -12.22 -9.20 -9.14
N ILE A 99 -11.67 -8.73 -8.01
CA ILE A 99 -12.16 -7.52 -7.32
C ILE A 99 -11.96 -6.28 -8.20
N VAL A 100 -10.76 -6.13 -8.78
CA VAL A 100 -10.42 -5.00 -9.65
C VAL A 100 -11.28 -5.01 -10.90
N GLU A 101 -11.46 -6.15 -11.56
CA GLU A 101 -12.33 -6.29 -12.73
C GLU A 101 -13.77 -5.84 -12.43
N ARG A 102 -14.36 -6.32 -11.33
CA ARG A 102 -15.72 -5.90 -10.93
C ARG A 102 -15.81 -4.40 -10.68
N PHE A 103 -14.80 -3.81 -10.06
CA PHE A 103 -14.77 -2.38 -9.85
C PHE A 103 -14.73 -1.62 -11.17
N LEU A 104 -13.85 -2.01 -12.09
CA LEU A 104 -13.73 -1.37 -13.40
C LEU A 104 -15.02 -1.46 -14.22
N VAL A 105 -15.69 -2.62 -14.23
CA VAL A 105 -17.02 -2.79 -14.86
C VAL A 105 -18.03 -1.82 -14.24
N SER A 106 -18.06 -1.70 -12.91
CA SER A 106 -18.98 -0.79 -12.21
C SER A 106 -18.75 0.70 -12.46
N LEU A 107 -17.64 1.08 -13.11
CA LEU A 107 -17.37 2.45 -13.55
C LEU A 107 -17.93 2.71 -14.94
N SER A 108 -17.97 1.69 -15.81
CA SER A 108 -18.49 1.80 -17.17
C SER A 108 -20.01 1.86 -17.22
N ASP A 109 -20.69 1.36 -16.18
CA ASP A 109 -22.14 1.35 -16.06
C ASP A 109 -22.72 2.67 -15.47
N ARG A 110 -21.88 3.71 -15.27
CA ARG A 110 -22.27 5.00 -14.67
C ARG A 110 -22.41 6.12 -15.69
#